data_AF-A0A6N9PZL5-F1
#
_entry.id   AF-A0A6N9PZL5-F1
#
_cell.length_a   1.000
_cell.length_b   1.000
_cell.length_c   1.000
_cell.angle_alpha   90.00
_cell.angle_beta   90.00
_cell.angle_gamma   90.00
#
_symmetry.space_group_name_H-M   'P 1'
#
loop_
_entity.id
_entity.type
_entity.pdbx_description
1 polymer ?
#
loop_
_entity_poly.entity_id
_entity_poly.type
_entity_poly.pdbx_seq_one_letter_code
_entity_poly.pdbx_strand_id
1 'polypeptide(L)'
;MSYINFKSVVKKVNIKPGGVKEIVLEVSDEGLKGYLDSLCEMVDLKVQVALESSVINYNITVDTSTEKPITNYEVDEKGFVSEVKEKGEQAELELGMPEEKKQTKEEKREADKKTIDEFIMCGLSPKDDDYDFESLVKRLHDGETYMKLANELDLNSGKIVEIIDEYRKSVAPLAQKWDEWRKSQGEINELTAENGKYQEKEEETEETETNNDDSEDGVA
;
A
#
# COMPACT_ATOMS: atom_id res chain seq x y z
N MET A 1 -13.36 -30.06 -11.13
CA MET A 1 -13.68 -28.62 -11.13
C MET A 1 -12.35 -27.89 -11.07
N SER A 2 -12.00 -27.15 -12.12
CA SER A 2 -10.73 -26.44 -12.19
C SER A 2 -10.95 -25.01 -11.66
N TYR A 3 -10.08 -24.56 -10.77
CA TYR A 3 -10.10 -23.20 -10.20
C TYR A 3 -8.74 -22.57 -10.49
N ILE A 4 -8.76 -21.37 -11.04
CA ILE A 4 -7.56 -20.59 -11.35
C ILE A 4 -7.75 -19.18 -10.80
N ASN A 5 -6.70 -18.63 -10.21
CA ASN A 5 -6.68 -17.27 -9.69
C ASN A 5 -5.32 -16.65 -9.98
N PHE A 6 -5.31 -15.62 -10.81
CA PHE A 6 -4.09 -14.93 -11.26
C PHE A 6 -4.37 -13.45 -11.44
N LYS A 7 -3.32 -12.63 -11.30
CA LYS A 7 -3.37 -11.19 -11.61
C LYS A 7 -3.19 -10.99 -13.11
N SER A 8 -3.93 -10.05 -13.68
CA SER A 8 -3.87 -9.77 -15.13
C SER A 8 -4.11 -8.29 -15.40
N VAL A 9 -3.74 -7.86 -16.61
CA VAL A 9 -4.07 -6.55 -17.14
C VAL A 9 -5.15 -6.72 -18.21
N VAL A 10 -6.25 -5.97 -18.11
CA VAL A 10 -7.25 -5.90 -19.18
C VAL A 10 -6.64 -5.13 -20.35
N LYS A 11 -6.16 -5.85 -21.37
CA LYS A 11 -5.48 -5.24 -22.51
C LYS A 11 -6.45 -4.66 -23.52
N LYS A 12 -7.60 -5.31 -23.70
CA LYS A 12 -8.60 -4.91 -24.69
C LYS A 12 -9.99 -5.40 -24.35
N VAL A 13 -10.99 -4.57 -24.64
CA VAL A 13 -12.40 -4.98 -24.69
C VAL A 13 -12.91 -4.71 -26.10
N ASN A 14 -13.18 -5.76 -26.87
CA ASN A 14 -13.75 -5.67 -28.21
C ASN A 14 -15.27 -5.87 -28.15
N ILE A 15 -16.01 -5.02 -28.83
CA ILE A 15 -17.46 -5.15 -29.00
C ILE A 15 -17.70 -5.67 -30.42
N LYS A 16 -18.19 -6.90 -30.54
CA LYS A 16 -18.50 -7.53 -31.83
C LYS A 16 -19.98 -7.34 -32.19
N PRO A 17 -20.33 -7.35 -33.49
CA PRO A 17 -21.72 -7.41 -33.93
C PRO A 17 -22.44 -8.61 -33.31
N GLY A 18 -23.74 -8.46 -33.02
CA GLY A 18 -24.54 -9.53 -32.38
C GLY A 18 -24.44 -9.58 -30.86
N GLY A 19 -23.90 -8.54 -30.21
CA GLY A 19 -23.89 -8.40 -28.75
C GLY A 19 -22.79 -9.20 -28.03
N VAL A 20 -21.88 -9.82 -28.79
CA VAL A 20 -20.73 -10.54 -28.24
C VAL A 20 -19.64 -9.55 -27.85
N LYS A 21 -19.06 -9.72 -26.67
CA LYS A 21 -17.91 -8.94 -26.18
C LYS A 21 -16.75 -9.88 -25.94
N GLU A 22 -15.55 -9.47 -26.35
CA GLU A 22 -14.32 -10.21 -26.07
C GLU A 22 -13.41 -9.38 -25.18
N ILE A 23 -12.92 -10.01 -24.13
CA ILE A 23 -11.98 -9.41 -23.17
C ILE A 23 -10.65 -10.12 -23.37
N VAL A 24 -9.59 -9.34 -23.60
CA VAL A 24 -8.22 -9.86 -23.71
C VAL A 24 -7.49 -9.50 -22.42
N LEU A 25 -7.00 -10.52 -21.72
CA LEU A 25 -6.20 -10.39 -20.52
C LEU A 25 -4.73 -10.67 -20.86
N GLU A 26 -3.84 -9.82 -20.37
CA GLU A 26 -2.39 -9.99 -20.46
C GLU A 26 -1.87 -10.45 -19.07
N VAL A 27 -1.12 -11.55 -19.06
CA VAL A 27 -0.58 -12.18 -17.84
C VAL A 27 0.88 -12.52 -18.09
N SER A 28 1.73 -12.34 -17.09
CA SER A 28 3.13 -12.79 -17.15
C SER A 28 3.23 -14.32 -16.99
N ASP A 29 4.33 -14.90 -17.45
CA ASP A 29 4.59 -16.34 -17.28
C ASP A 29 4.54 -16.79 -15.81
N GLU A 30 5.06 -15.94 -14.91
CA GLU A 30 5.00 -16.19 -13.47
C GLU A 30 3.57 -16.20 -12.93
N GLY A 31 2.69 -15.34 -13.45
CA GLY A 31 1.30 -15.25 -13.03
C GLY A 31 0.46 -16.49 -13.38
N LEU A 32 0.87 -17.27 -14.39
CA LEU A 32 0.19 -18.51 -14.80
C LEU A 32 0.91 -19.78 -14.34
N LYS A 33 1.99 -19.66 -13.57
CA LYS A 33 2.76 -20.82 -13.10
C LYS A 33 1.87 -21.76 -12.29
N GLY A 34 1.73 -22.99 -12.76
CA GLY A 34 0.87 -24.02 -12.15
C GLY A 34 -0.60 -23.98 -12.57
N TYR A 35 -1.03 -22.96 -13.34
CA TYR A 35 -2.40 -22.82 -13.84
C TYR A 35 -2.56 -23.07 -15.34
N LEU A 36 -1.46 -23.11 -16.10
CA LEU A 36 -1.49 -23.17 -17.57
C LEU A 36 -2.30 -24.36 -18.10
N ASP A 37 -2.05 -25.57 -17.59
CA ASP A 37 -2.77 -26.78 -18.03
C ASP A 37 -4.27 -26.67 -17.73
N SER A 38 -4.63 -26.22 -16.53
CA SER A 38 -6.02 -26.01 -16.14
C SER A 38 -6.71 -24.93 -16.98
N LEU A 39 -6.01 -23.87 -17.37
CA LEU A 39 -6.54 -22.83 -18.24
C LEU A 39 -6.79 -23.36 -19.67
N CYS A 40 -5.88 -24.18 -20.20
CA CYS A 40 -6.05 -24.83 -21.50
C CYS A 40 -7.26 -25.77 -21.53
N GLU A 41 -7.54 -26.48 -20.43
CA GLU A 41 -8.72 -27.33 -20.30
C GLU A 41 -10.05 -26.54 -20.23
N MET A 42 -10.01 -25.24 -19.91
CA MET A 42 -11.20 -24.38 -19.82
C MET A 42 -11.66 -23.80 -21.17
N VAL A 43 -10.91 -24.04 -22.25
CA VAL A 43 -11.30 -23.59 -23.60
C VAL A 43 -12.67 -24.17 -23.97
N ASP A 44 -13.52 -23.32 -24.56
CA ASP A 44 -14.92 -23.62 -24.94
C ASP A 44 -15.87 -24.00 -23.76
N LEU A 45 -15.45 -23.85 -22.51
CA LEU A 45 -16.30 -24.04 -21.35
C LEU A 45 -16.97 -22.74 -20.89
N LYS A 46 -18.12 -22.89 -20.22
CA LYS A 46 -18.78 -21.77 -19.54
C LYS A 46 -18.06 -21.47 -18.23
N VAL A 47 -17.54 -20.26 -18.10
CA VAL A 47 -16.80 -19.79 -16.91
C VAL A 47 -17.55 -18.67 -16.19
N GLN A 48 -17.28 -18.52 -14.90
CA GLN A 48 -17.65 -17.35 -14.12
C GLN A 48 -16.40 -16.49 -13.92
N VAL A 49 -16.49 -15.20 -14.23
CA VAL A 49 -15.37 -14.25 -14.15
C VAL A 49 -15.76 -13.10 -13.23
N ALA A 50 -14.86 -12.74 -12.31
CA ALA A 50 -14.93 -11.52 -11.53
C ALA A 50 -13.69 -10.68 -11.86
N LEU A 51 -13.89 -9.39 -12.14
CA LEU A 51 -12.81 -8.45 -12.42
C LEU A 51 -12.87 -7.32 -11.39
N GLU A 52 -11.78 -7.10 -10.68
CA GLU A 52 -11.62 -6.02 -9.71
C GLU A 52 -10.35 -5.26 -10.03
N SER A 53 -10.40 -3.92 -9.96
CA SER A 53 -9.23 -3.09 -10.18
C SER A 53 -8.23 -3.28 -9.04
N SER A 54 -6.96 -3.47 -9.39
CA SER A 54 -5.86 -3.45 -8.40
C SER A 54 -5.36 -2.05 -8.08
N VAL A 55 -5.84 -1.03 -8.80
CA VAL A 55 -5.50 0.38 -8.61
C VAL A 55 -6.74 1.20 -8.28
N ILE A 56 -6.58 2.15 -7.36
CA ILE A 56 -7.58 3.14 -7.01
C ILE A 56 -7.18 4.46 -7.64
N ASN A 57 -8.08 5.03 -8.44
CA ASN A 57 -7.92 6.34 -9.04
C ASN A 57 -8.57 7.38 -8.13
N TYR A 58 -7.79 8.36 -7.69
CA TYR A 58 -8.26 9.44 -6.82
C TYR A 58 -7.77 10.79 -7.33
N ASN A 59 -8.47 11.85 -6.94
CA ASN A 59 -8.08 13.22 -7.29
C ASN A 59 -7.41 13.87 -6.09
N ILE A 60 -6.42 14.72 -6.35
CA ILE A 60 -5.92 15.68 -5.39
C ILE A 60 -6.10 17.09 -5.94
N THR A 61 -6.21 18.06 -5.04
CA THR A 61 -6.23 19.47 -5.42
C THR A 61 -4.81 20.03 -5.34
N VAL A 62 -4.34 20.64 -6.43
CA VAL A 62 -3.01 21.26 -6.49
C VAL A 62 -3.13 22.75 -6.76
N ASP A 63 -2.26 23.53 -6.13
CA ASP A 63 -2.09 24.95 -6.40
C ASP A 63 -1.42 25.12 -7.77
N THR A 64 -2.02 25.91 -8.65
CA THR A 64 -1.52 26.07 -10.03
C THR A 64 -0.27 26.94 -10.13
N SER A 65 0.01 27.76 -9.12
CA SER A 65 1.18 28.63 -9.07
C SER A 65 2.42 27.89 -8.54
N THR A 66 2.24 26.95 -7.61
CA THR A 66 3.35 26.17 -7.03
C THR A 66 3.46 24.75 -7.55
N GLU A 67 2.43 24.25 -8.24
CA GLU A 67 2.28 22.86 -8.70
C GLU A 67 2.33 21.82 -7.56
N LYS A 68 2.09 22.25 -6.32
CA LYS A 68 2.09 21.38 -5.14
C LYS A 68 0.66 21.08 -4.67
N PRO A 69 0.41 19.91 -4.04
CA PRO A 69 -0.85 19.65 -3.34
C PRO A 69 -1.14 20.76 -2.33
N ILE A 70 -2.40 21.20 -2.25
CA ILE A 70 -2.81 22.19 -1.23
C ILE A 70 -2.96 21.55 0.15
N THR A 71 -3.17 20.24 0.19
CA THR A 71 -3.27 19.45 1.42
C THR A 71 -1.96 18.71 1.64
N ASN A 72 -1.33 18.94 2.78
CA ASN A 72 -0.11 18.23 3.20
C ASN A 72 -0.43 17.30 4.36
N TYR A 73 0.29 16.18 4.41
CA TYR A 73 0.13 15.17 5.45
C TYR A 73 1.48 14.86 6.09
N GLU A 74 1.49 14.69 7.41
CA GLU A 74 2.63 14.19 8.17
C GLU A 74 2.26 12.88 8.84
N VAL A 75 3.28 12.03 9.03
CA VAL A 75 3.14 10.71 9.66
C VAL A 75 3.88 10.73 10.98
N ASP A 76 3.19 10.35 12.06
CA ASP A 76 3.81 10.27 13.40
C ASP A 76 4.64 8.99 13.59
N GLU A 77 5.30 8.87 14.76
CA GLU A 77 6.14 7.70 15.09
C GLU A 77 5.37 6.36 15.11
N LYS A 78 4.05 6.40 15.23
CA LYS A 78 3.17 5.22 15.27
C LYS A 78 2.54 4.93 13.90
N GLY A 79 2.82 5.74 12.88
CA GLY A 79 2.27 5.57 11.53
C GLY A 79 0.91 6.26 11.32
N PHE A 80 0.40 7.04 12.27
CA PHE A 80 -0.82 7.81 12.07
C PHE A 80 -0.55 8.99 11.13
N VAL A 81 -1.44 9.17 10.16
CA VAL A 81 -1.34 10.23 9.16
C VAL A 81 -2.32 11.34 9.52
N SER A 82 -1.82 12.57 9.68
CA SER A 82 -2.64 13.75 9.95
C SER A 82 -2.42 14.83 8.90
N GLU A 83 -3.49 15.53 8.53
CA GLU A 83 -3.41 16.73 7.71
C GLU A 83 -2.75 17.87 8.48
N VAL A 84 -1.75 18.51 7.86
CA VAL A 84 -1.02 19.64 8.44
C VAL A 84 -1.27 20.89 7.60
N LYS A 85 -1.94 21.86 8.22
CA LYS A 85 -2.11 23.20 7.65
C LYS A 85 -0.83 24.00 7.79
N GLU A 86 -0.50 24.82 6.79
CA GLU A 86 0.67 25.69 6.89
C GLU A 86 0.50 26.73 8.01
N LYS A 87 1.58 27.11 8.68
CA LYS A 87 1.54 28.04 9.84
C LYS A 87 0.82 29.36 9.54
N GLY A 88 0.94 29.86 8.30
CA GLY A 88 0.23 31.07 7.86
C GLY A 88 -1.28 30.89 7.84
N GLU A 89 -1.75 29.80 7.24
CA GLU A 89 -3.19 29.46 7.16
C GLU A 89 -3.81 29.23 8.53
N GLN A 90 -3.07 28.61 9.46
CA GLN A 90 -3.52 28.44 10.84
C GLN A 90 -3.74 29.78 11.55
N ALA A 91 -2.79 30.72 11.41
CA ALA A 91 -2.89 32.04 12.01
C ALA A 91 -4.04 32.87 11.40
N GLU A 92 -4.25 32.78 10.09
CA GLU A 92 -5.37 33.44 9.40
C GLU A 92 -6.72 32.90 9.87
N LEU A 93 -6.83 31.57 10.05
CA LEU A 93 -8.04 30.92 10.56
C LEU A 93 -8.36 31.34 12.00
N GLU A 94 -7.35 31.38 12.88
CA GLU A 94 -7.50 31.85 14.27
C GLU A 94 -7.93 33.32 14.36
N LEU A 95 -7.44 34.15 13.43
CA LEU A 95 -7.78 35.57 13.33
C LEU A 95 -9.11 35.83 12.58
N GLY A 96 -9.78 34.77 12.10
CA GLY A 96 -11.03 34.87 11.34
C GLY A 96 -10.87 35.58 10.00
N MET A 97 -9.66 35.56 9.43
CA MET A 97 -9.39 36.15 8.12
C MET A 97 -9.99 35.27 7.02
N PRO A 98 -10.49 35.87 5.94
CA PRO A 98 -10.96 35.10 4.79
C PRO A 98 -9.80 34.33 4.17
N GLU A 99 -9.99 33.02 3.93
CA GLU A 99 -8.99 32.19 3.25
C GLU A 99 -8.61 32.80 1.89
N GLU A 100 -7.30 32.86 1.62
CA GLU A 100 -6.80 33.33 0.34
C GLU A 100 -7.26 32.37 -0.77
N LYS A 101 -7.93 32.92 -1.80
CA LYS A 101 -8.39 32.12 -2.95
C LYS A 101 -7.21 31.75 -3.83
N LYS A 102 -6.52 30.65 -3.49
CA LYS A 102 -5.52 30.02 -4.34
C LYS A 102 -6.17 29.54 -5.64
N GLN A 103 -5.48 29.72 -6.77
CA GLN A 103 -5.91 29.12 -8.02
C GLN A 103 -5.57 27.63 -7.99
N THR A 104 -6.58 26.77 -8.11
CA THR A 104 -6.42 25.32 -7.94
C THR A 104 -6.89 24.54 -9.16
N LYS A 105 -6.29 23.38 -9.40
CA LYS A 105 -6.76 22.38 -10.38
C LYS A 105 -6.82 21.00 -9.73
N GLU A 106 -7.68 20.12 -10.26
CA GLU A 106 -7.67 18.71 -9.91
C GLU A 106 -6.59 17.97 -10.70
N GLU A 107 -5.81 17.16 -10.00
CA GLU A 107 -4.83 16.24 -10.58
C GLU A 107 -5.23 14.80 -10.25
N LYS A 108 -5.31 13.95 -11.28
CA LYS A 108 -5.60 12.52 -11.13
C LYS A 108 -4.35 11.77 -10.71
N ARG A 109 -4.49 10.92 -9.70
CA ARG A 109 -3.45 10.03 -9.21
C ARG A 109 -3.96 8.61 -9.10
N GLU A 110 -3.01 7.68 -9.11
CA GLU A 110 -3.26 6.25 -8.92
C GLU A 110 -2.54 5.79 -7.65
N ALA A 111 -3.17 4.88 -6.93
CA ALA A 111 -2.60 4.21 -5.76
C ALA A 111 -2.93 2.72 -5.80
N ASP A 112 -2.00 1.89 -5.34
CA ASP A 112 -2.24 0.46 -5.20
C ASP A 112 -3.35 0.19 -4.18
N LYS A 113 -4.38 -0.54 -4.60
CA LYS A 113 -5.48 -0.98 -3.72
C LYS A 113 -4.94 -1.73 -2.52
N LYS A 114 -3.91 -2.56 -2.72
CA LYS A 114 -3.29 -3.34 -1.64
C LYS A 114 -2.77 -2.43 -0.53
N THR A 115 -2.06 -1.37 -0.88
CA THR A 115 -1.52 -0.40 0.10
C THR A 115 -2.63 0.29 0.87
N ILE A 116 -3.71 0.69 0.17
CA ILE A 116 -4.87 1.32 0.79
C ILE A 116 -5.58 0.35 1.74
N ASP A 117 -5.83 -0.88 1.30
CA ASP A 117 -6.51 -1.89 2.12
C ASP A 117 -5.68 -2.21 3.37
N GLU A 118 -4.35 -2.33 3.27
CA GLU A 118 -3.47 -2.51 4.43
C GLU A 118 -3.56 -1.33 5.42
N PHE A 119 -3.54 -0.09 4.92
CA PHE A 119 -3.67 1.10 5.74
C PHE A 119 -5.00 1.12 6.53
N ILE A 120 -6.11 0.76 5.87
CA ILE A 120 -7.43 0.66 6.49
C ILE A 120 -7.46 -0.46 7.54
N MET A 121 -6.95 -1.65 7.20
CA MET A 121 -6.95 -2.81 8.11
C MET A 121 -6.04 -2.64 9.33
N CYS A 122 -5.04 -1.75 9.26
CA CYS A 122 -4.21 -1.38 10.42
C CYS A 122 -4.92 -0.42 11.39
N GLY A 123 -6.15 0.02 11.10
CA GLY A 123 -6.90 0.97 11.93
C GLY A 123 -6.30 2.38 11.92
N LEU A 124 -5.49 2.71 10.90
CA LEU A 124 -4.85 4.01 10.74
C LEU A 124 -5.69 4.98 9.89
N SER A 125 -6.73 4.48 9.22
CA SER A 125 -7.62 5.31 8.43
C SER A 125 -8.63 6.07 9.30
N PRO A 126 -9.09 7.26 8.86
CA PRO A 126 -10.16 7.99 9.54
C PRO A 126 -11.42 7.13 9.69
N LYS A 127 -12.04 7.17 10.87
CA LYS A 127 -13.30 6.46 11.09
C LYS A 127 -14.44 7.10 10.32
N ASP A 128 -15.36 6.26 9.87
CA ASP A 128 -16.62 6.67 9.28
C ASP A 128 -17.75 6.40 10.28
N ASP A 129 -18.74 7.28 10.31
CA ASP A 129 -19.86 7.19 11.26
C ASP A 129 -20.90 6.13 10.83
N ASP A 130 -21.03 5.89 9.53
CA ASP A 130 -22.05 5.02 8.96
C ASP A 130 -21.55 3.56 8.80
N TYR A 131 -20.26 3.37 8.51
CA TYR A 131 -19.71 2.04 8.19
C TYR A 131 -18.37 1.73 8.88
N ASP A 132 -18.24 0.47 9.34
CA ASP A 132 -16.97 -0.09 9.83
C ASP A 132 -16.12 -0.60 8.65
N PHE A 133 -15.42 0.33 7.98
CA PHE A 133 -14.58 0.01 6.84
C PHE A 133 -13.38 -0.89 7.16
N GLU A 134 -12.83 -0.80 8.38
CA GLU A 134 -11.77 -1.70 8.83
C GLU A 134 -12.23 -3.16 8.77
N SER A 135 -13.40 -3.44 9.36
CA SER A 135 -14.01 -4.77 9.32
C SER A 135 -14.40 -5.19 7.91
N LEU A 136 -15.03 -4.32 7.12
CA LEU A 136 -15.46 -4.64 5.75
C LEU A 136 -14.28 -4.99 4.84
N VAL A 137 -13.22 -4.19 4.85
CA VAL A 137 -12.03 -4.44 4.03
C VAL A 137 -11.31 -5.71 4.47
N LYS A 138 -11.20 -5.95 5.79
CA LYS A 138 -10.62 -7.19 6.31
C LYS A 138 -11.39 -8.43 5.87
N ARG A 139 -12.72 -8.39 5.92
CA ARG A 139 -13.56 -9.51 5.47
C ARG A 139 -13.40 -9.79 3.97
N LEU A 140 -13.33 -8.73 3.15
CA LEU A 140 -13.02 -8.88 1.72
C LEU A 140 -11.64 -9.49 1.49
N HIS A 141 -10.64 -9.04 2.26
CA HIS A 141 -9.29 -9.60 2.22
C HIS A 141 -9.28 -11.09 2.60
N ASP A 142 -10.11 -11.50 3.55
CA ASP A 142 -10.26 -12.89 4.00
C ASP A 142 -11.09 -13.76 3.03
N GLY A 143 -11.50 -13.20 1.88
CA GLY A 143 -12.16 -13.92 0.79
C GLY A 143 -13.69 -13.85 0.81
N GLU A 144 -14.26 -12.99 1.66
CA GLU A 144 -15.69 -12.73 1.64
C GLU A 144 -16.11 -11.95 0.38
N THR A 145 -17.31 -12.21 -0.12
CA THR A 145 -17.79 -11.58 -1.34
C THR A 145 -18.56 -10.29 -1.04
N TYR A 146 -18.47 -9.31 -1.95
CA TYR A 146 -19.31 -8.11 -1.92
C TYR A 146 -20.81 -8.45 -1.81
N MET A 147 -21.27 -9.53 -2.44
CA MET A 147 -22.67 -9.96 -2.37
C MET A 147 -23.07 -10.34 -0.94
N LYS A 148 -22.20 -11.03 -0.19
CA LYS A 148 -22.48 -11.41 1.19
C LYS A 148 -22.54 -10.18 2.10
N LEU A 149 -21.57 -9.27 1.96
CA LEU A 149 -21.56 -8.01 2.72
C LEU A 149 -22.79 -7.14 2.42
N ALA A 150 -23.17 -7.05 1.13
CA ALA A 150 -24.36 -6.32 0.71
C ALA A 150 -25.63 -6.85 1.40
N ASN A 151 -25.81 -8.18 1.42
CA ASN A 151 -26.98 -8.79 2.05
C ASN A 151 -27.04 -8.55 3.56
N GLU A 152 -25.88 -8.54 4.25
CA GLU A 152 -25.84 -8.30 5.70
C GLU A 152 -26.14 -6.85 6.07
N LEU A 153 -25.75 -5.90 5.22
CA LEU A 153 -25.99 -4.47 5.39
C LEU A 153 -27.31 -4.00 4.79
N ASP A 154 -28.13 -4.91 4.25
CA ASP A 154 -29.36 -4.60 3.49
C ASP A 154 -29.13 -3.59 2.35
N LEU A 155 -27.98 -3.72 1.68
CA LEU A 155 -27.56 -2.90 0.55
C LEU A 155 -27.67 -3.67 -0.76
N ASN A 156 -27.77 -2.93 -1.86
CA ASN A 156 -27.55 -3.48 -3.19
C ASN A 156 -26.06 -3.86 -3.36
N SER A 157 -25.77 -4.98 -4.02
CA SER A 157 -24.40 -5.44 -4.32
C SER A 157 -23.57 -4.42 -5.11
N GLY A 158 -24.19 -3.58 -5.93
CA GLY A 158 -23.47 -2.47 -6.58
C GLY A 158 -23.12 -1.36 -5.59
N LYS A 159 -24.00 -1.08 -4.64
CA LYS A 159 -23.85 0.03 -3.71
C LYS A 159 -22.74 -0.20 -2.69
N ILE A 160 -22.55 -1.44 -2.21
CA ILE A 160 -21.44 -1.76 -1.31
C ILE A 160 -20.07 -1.56 -2.00
N VAL A 161 -19.97 -1.88 -3.30
CA VAL A 161 -18.74 -1.69 -4.06
C VAL A 161 -18.45 -0.20 -4.19
N GLU A 162 -19.45 0.61 -4.51
CA GLU A 162 -19.33 2.08 -4.60
C GLU A 162 -18.88 2.69 -3.27
N ILE A 163 -19.55 2.36 -2.17
CA ILE A 163 -19.24 2.92 -0.84
C ILE A 163 -17.80 2.60 -0.42
N ILE A 164 -17.37 1.35 -0.61
CA ILE A 164 -16.00 0.94 -0.28
C ILE A 164 -14.98 1.62 -1.22
N ASP A 165 -15.28 1.74 -2.52
CA ASP A 165 -14.40 2.42 -3.47
C ASP A 165 -14.28 3.93 -3.18
N GLU A 166 -15.38 4.59 -2.83
CA GLU A 166 -15.39 6.00 -2.41
C GLU A 166 -14.55 6.23 -1.15
N TYR A 167 -14.69 5.35 -0.15
CA TYR A 167 -13.85 5.41 1.05
C TYR A 167 -12.37 5.15 0.74
N ARG A 168 -12.06 4.15 -0.09
CA ARG A 168 -10.68 3.91 -0.55
C ARG A 168 -10.08 5.13 -1.23
N LYS A 169 -10.86 5.85 -2.05
CA LYS A 169 -10.41 7.08 -2.72
C LYS A 169 -10.15 8.22 -1.72
N SER A 170 -11.00 8.38 -0.71
CA SER A 170 -10.83 9.46 0.28
C SER A 170 -9.58 9.24 1.13
N VAL A 171 -9.26 8.00 1.47
CA VAL A 171 -8.08 7.66 2.28
C VAL A 171 -6.82 7.40 1.45
N ALA A 172 -6.91 7.35 0.11
CA ALA A 172 -5.77 7.08 -0.76
C ALA A 172 -4.57 8.03 -0.57
N PRO A 173 -4.75 9.36 -0.44
CA PRO A 173 -3.62 10.25 -0.18
C PRO A 173 -2.90 9.94 1.14
N LEU A 174 -3.67 9.60 2.19
CA LEU A 174 -3.15 9.26 3.51
C LEU A 174 -2.38 7.93 3.45
N ALA A 175 -2.97 6.92 2.81
CA ALA A 175 -2.35 5.61 2.64
C ALA A 175 -1.03 5.69 1.86
N GLN A 176 -0.94 6.55 0.84
CA GLN A 176 0.31 6.78 0.11
C GLN A 176 1.40 7.38 1.01
N LYS A 177 1.05 8.37 1.84
CA LYS A 177 1.99 8.99 2.78
C LYS A 177 2.46 8.02 3.86
N TRP A 178 1.55 7.20 4.37
CA TRP A 178 1.88 6.11 5.28
C TRP A 178 2.82 5.08 4.63
N ASP A 179 2.59 4.71 3.37
CA ASP A 179 3.43 3.73 2.67
C ASP A 179 4.83 4.26 2.37
N GLU A 180 4.95 5.54 1.98
CA GLU A 180 6.23 6.26 1.86
C GLU A 180 7.01 6.19 3.19
N TRP A 181 6.36 6.55 4.30
CA TRP A 181 6.95 6.47 5.64
C TRP A 181 7.38 5.03 5.99
N ARG A 182 6.49 4.05 5.85
CA ARG A 182 6.76 2.64 6.19
C ARG A 182 7.94 2.09 5.40
N LYS A 183 8.06 2.41 4.11
CA LYS A 183 9.20 2.01 3.27
C LYS A 183 10.49 2.66 3.74
N SER A 184 10.47 3.95 4.08
CA SER A 184 11.66 4.64 4.61
C SER A 184 12.14 4.05 5.94
N GLN A 185 11.25 3.53 6.79
CA GLN A 185 11.66 2.82 8.01
C GLN A 185 12.41 1.51 7.69
N GLY A 186 12.00 0.79 6.64
CA GLY A 186 12.69 -0.40 6.15
C GLY A 186 14.10 -0.10 5.64
N GLU A 187 14.25 0.96 4.86
CA GLU A 187 15.56 1.43 4.36
C GLU A 187 16.48 1.90 5.50
N ILE A 188 15.93 2.62 6.50
CA ILE A 188 16.67 3.02 7.70
C ILE A 188 17.12 1.80 8.51
N ASN A 189 16.28 0.77 8.64
CA ASN A 189 16.61 -0.47 9.33
C ASN A 189 17.68 -1.30 8.59
N GLU A 190 17.68 -1.31 7.25
CA GLU A 190 18.74 -1.94 6.45
C GLU A 190 20.07 -1.17 6.57
N LEU A 191 20.05 0.17 6.49
CA LEU A 191 21.23 1.02 6.64
C LEU A 191 21.83 0.94 8.06
N THR A 192 21.00 0.83 9.10
CA THR A 192 21.46 0.66 10.49
C THR A 192 21.94 -0.77 10.76
N ALA A 193 21.35 -1.79 10.14
CA ALA A 193 21.84 -3.17 10.23
C ALA A 193 23.16 -3.40 9.49
N GLU A 194 23.42 -2.70 8.38
CA GLU A 194 24.72 -2.73 7.69
C GLU A 194 25.80 -1.97 8.46
N ASN A 195 25.48 -0.81 9.05
CA ASN A 195 26.43 -0.06 9.88
C ASN A 195 26.66 -0.67 11.27
N GLY A 196 25.76 -1.53 11.77
CA GLY A 196 25.88 -2.24 13.04
C GLY A 196 26.83 -3.46 13.02
N LYS A 197 27.42 -3.82 11.87
CA LYS A 197 28.39 -4.95 11.78
C LYS A 197 29.84 -4.60 12.13
N TYR A 198 30.14 -3.36 12.48
CA TYR A 198 31.49 -2.92 12.88
C TYR A 198 31.50 -2.33 14.29
N GLN A 199 31.04 -3.09 15.29
CA GLN A 199 31.44 -2.84 16.68
C GLN A 199 31.04 -4.02 17.57
N GLU A 200 31.71 -5.16 17.41
CA GLU A 200 31.84 -6.11 18.52
C GLU A 200 33.09 -6.98 18.35
N LYS A 201 33.81 -7.17 19.47
CA LYS A 201 35.17 -7.69 19.68
C LYS A 201 36.22 -6.57 19.61
N GLU A 202 36.91 -6.22 20.69
CA GLU A 202 37.63 -7.14 21.59
C GLU A 202 37.67 -6.61 23.04
N GLU A 203 37.11 -7.38 23.98
CA GLU A 203 37.66 -7.57 25.33
C GLU A 203 37.53 -9.07 25.62
N GLU A 204 38.65 -9.80 25.60
CA GLU A 204 39.31 -10.33 26.81
C GLU A 204 40.37 -11.39 26.44
N THR A 205 41.59 -11.15 26.93
CA THR A 205 42.62 -12.09 27.41
C THR A 205 42.96 -13.36 26.64
N GLU A 206 44.24 -13.50 26.29
CA GLU A 206 44.97 -14.77 26.47
C GLU A 206 46.44 -14.47 26.84
N GLU A 207 46.81 -14.87 28.06
CA GLU A 207 48.19 -15.03 28.49
C GLU A 207 48.78 -16.29 27.86
N THR A 208 50.13 -16.29 27.76
CA THR A 208 51.07 -17.39 27.50
C THR A 208 51.22 -17.88 26.05
N GLU A 209 52.40 -17.64 25.46
CA GLU A 209 53.49 -18.63 25.49
C GLU A 209 54.83 -18.08 24.93
N THR A 210 55.88 -18.29 25.74
CA THR A 210 57.27 -18.67 25.42
C THR A 210 58.05 -18.02 24.27
N ASN A 211 59.20 -17.44 24.61
CA ASN A 211 60.43 -17.57 23.83
C ASN A 211 61.64 -17.75 24.74
N ASN A 212 62.34 -18.86 24.53
CA ASN A 212 63.71 -19.11 24.99
C ASN A 212 64.66 -18.09 24.34
N ASP A 213 65.69 -17.62 25.05
CA ASP A 213 67.07 -18.01 24.74
C ASP A 213 68.09 -17.56 25.81
N ASP A 214 69.16 -18.33 25.86
CA ASP A 214 70.37 -18.39 26.69
C ASP A 214 70.91 -17.12 27.37
N SER A 215 71.48 -17.33 28.58
CA SER A 215 72.89 -17.01 28.88
C SER A 215 73.37 -17.73 30.14
N GLU A 216 74.47 -18.48 29.95
CA GLU A 216 75.33 -19.14 30.92
C GLU A 216 75.98 -18.19 31.97
N ASP A 217 76.66 -18.84 32.92
CA ASP A 217 77.60 -18.34 33.94
C ASP A 217 76.95 -17.76 35.21
N GLY A 218 77.31 -18.17 36.42
CA GLY A 218 78.40 -19.00 36.88
C GLY A 218 78.58 -18.74 38.38
N VAL A 219 78.65 -19.84 39.15
CA VAL A 219 79.43 -20.06 40.38
C VAL A 219 79.59 -18.89 41.38
N ALA A 220 78.99 -19.05 42.57
CA ALA A 220 79.66 -19.14 43.89
C ALA A 220 78.75 -18.64 45.02
#